data_AF-A0A0E3B9Q4-F1
#
_entry.id   AF-A0A0E3B9Q4-F1
#
_cell.length_a   1.000
_cell.length_b   1.000
_cell.length_c   1.000
_cell.angle_alpha   90.00
_cell.angle_beta   90.00
_cell.angle_gamma   90.00
#
_symmetry.space_group_name_H-M   'P 1'
#
loop_
_entity.id
_entity.type
_entity.pdbx_description
1 polymer ?
#
loop_
_entity_poly.entity_id
_entity_poly.type
_entity_poly.pdbx_seq_one_letter_code
_entity_poly.pdbx_strand_id
1 'polypeptide(L)' 'MTDRKASLTTQDHKNMDTFLCHVLEDFKDGEITKEEAIGALAHVMAALDIGNTAEAVSWFEQGRKFIRATR' A
#
# COMPACT_ATOMS: atom_id res chain seq x y z
N MET A 1 17.42 15.68 18.14
CA MET A 1 18.03 15.12 16.92
C MET A 1 16.96 15.16 15.85
N THR A 2 17.25 15.76 14.70
CA THR A 2 16.28 15.98 13.63
C THR A 2 15.78 14.65 13.08
N ASP A 3 14.52 14.29 13.37
CA ASP A 3 13.80 13.19 12.74
C ASP A 3 13.81 13.42 11.22
N ARG A 4 14.76 12.80 10.52
CA ARG A 4 14.62 12.69 9.06
C ARG A 4 13.46 11.76 8.84
N LYS A 5 12.29 12.33 8.53
CA LYS A 5 11.17 11.64 7.91
C LYS A 5 11.77 10.78 6.79
N ALA A 6 11.83 9.46 7.00
CA ALA A 6 12.47 8.54 6.06
C ALA A 6 11.79 8.76 4.70
N SER A 7 12.53 9.33 3.76
CA SER A 7 11.99 9.65 2.44
C SER A 7 12.02 8.37 1.62
N LEU A 8 10.90 8.05 0.99
CA LEU A 8 10.79 6.89 0.11
C LEU A 8 11.84 6.95 -0.99
N THR A 9 12.49 5.82 -1.25
CA THR A 9 13.44 5.68 -2.35
C THR A 9 12.72 5.64 -3.69
N THR A 10 13.45 5.75 -4.80
CA THR A 10 12.88 5.52 -6.14
C THR A 10 12.29 4.12 -6.28
N GLN A 11 12.87 3.11 -5.64
CA GLN A 11 12.34 1.75 -5.70
C GLN A 11 11.01 1.65 -4.92
N ASP A 12 10.91 2.31 -3.77
CA ASP A 12 9.68 2.33 -2.98
C ASP A 12 8.53 2.97 -3.77
N HIS A 13 8.80 4.06 -4.49
CA HIS A 13 7.80 4.69 -5.37
C HIS A 13 7.35 3.76 -6.51
N LYS A 14 8.27 3.00 -7.12
CA LYS A 14 7.90 1.99 -8.16
C LYS A 14 7.04 0.87 -7.58
N ASN A 15 7.37 0.42 -6.37
CA ASN A 15 6.58 -0.58 -5.67
C ASN A 15 5.19 -0.01 -5.32
N MET A 16 5.12 1.25 -4.90
CA MET A 16 3.85 1.96 -4.66
C MET A 16 2.99 2.02 -5.93
N ASP A 17 3.55 2.43 -7.07
CA ASP A 17 2.80 2.47 -8.35
C ASP A 17 2.27 1.08 -8.73
N THR A 18 3.09 0.05 -8.52
CA THR A 18 2.71 -1.36 -8.78
C THR A 18 1.58 -1.80 -7.87
N PHE A 19 1.66 -1.49 -6.57
CA PHE A 19 0.61 -1.75 -5.60
C PHE A 19 -0.71 -1.06 -5.98
N LEU A 20 -0.67 0.23 -6.34
CA LEU A 20 -1.87 0.97 -6.77
C LEU A 20 -2.50 0.34 -8.02
N CYS A 21 -1.69 -0.06 -9.00
CA CYS A 21 -2.19 -0.79 -10.17
C CYS A 21 -2.88 -2.10 -9.76
N HIS A 22 -2.28 -2.88 -8.85
CA HIS A 22 -2.87 -4.14 -8.39
C HIS A 22 -4.21 -3.94 -7.68
N VAL A 23 -4.35 -2.91 -6.85
CA VAL A 23 -5.63 -2.59 -6.18
C VAL A 23 -6.71 -2.28 -7.23
N LEU A 24 -6.39 -1.46 -8.24
CA LEU A 24 -7.35 -1.07 -9.27
C LEU A 24 -7.73 -2.23 -10.19
N GLU A 25 -6.75 -3.03 -10.63
CA GLU A 25 -6.99 -4.19 -11.49
C GLU A 25 -7.78 -5.27 -10.75
N ASP A 26 -7.44 -5.58 -9.50
CA ASP A 26 -8.18 -6.57 -8.71
C ASP A 26 -9.62 -6.10 -8.44
N PHE A 27 -9.85 -4.82 -8.19
CA PHE A 27 -11.21 -4.28 -8.06
C PHE A 27 -11.98 -4.36 -9.38
N LYS A 28 -11.36 -3.96 -10.49
CA LYS A 28 -11.95 -4.02 -11.83
C LYS A 28 -12.35 -5.44 -12.23
N ASP A 29 -11.51 -6.41 -11.89
CA ASP A 29 -11.72 -7.83 -12.23
C ASP A 29 -12.69 -8.53 -11.25
N GLY A 30 -13.16 -7.82 -10.20
CA GLY A 30 -14.06 -8.38 -9.18
C GLY A 30 -13.35 -9.30 -8.17
N GLU A 31 -12.01 -9.32 -8.18
CA GLU A 31 -11.19 -10.09 -7.25
C GLU A 31 -11.20 -9.50 -5.85
N ILE A 32 -11.52 -8.21 -5.69
CA ILE A 32 -11.73 -7.54 -4.40
C ILE A 32 -12.95 -6.62 -4.49
N THR A 33 -13.61 -6.41 -3.37
CA THR A 33 -14.70 -5.45 -3.21
C THR A 33 -14.18 -4.01 -3.20
N LYS A 34 -15.08 -3.05 -3.37
CA LYS A 34 -14.75 -1.63 -3.27
C LYS A 34 -14.22 -1.28 -1.87
N GLU A 35 -14.81 -1.88 -0.85
CA GLU A 35 -14.47 -1.68 0.56
C GLU A 35 -13.06 -2.19 0.85
N GLU A 36 -12.69 -3.38 0.35
CA GLU A 36 -11.32 -3.92 0.45
C GLU A 36 -10.30 -3.04 -0.27
N ALA A 37 -10.63 -2.52 -1.45
CA ALA A 37 -9.77 -1.59 -2.18
C ALA A 37 -9.54 -0.28 -1.40
N ILE A 38 -10.62 0.31 -0.86
CA ILE A 38 -10.53 1.53 -0.03
C ILE A 38 -9.70 1.25 1.23
N GLY A 39 -9.93 0.11 1.90
CA GLY A 39 -9.20 -0.29 3.10
C GLY A 39 -7.69 -0.40 2.86
N ALA A 40 -7.29 -1.03 1.75
CA ALA A 40 -5.89 -1.16 1.36
C ALA A 40 -5.19 0.21 1.18
N LEU A 41 -5.85 1.13 0.49
CA LEU A 41 -5.32 2.48 0.27
C LEU A 41 -5.26 3.28 1.57
N ALA A 42 -6.32 3.23 2.38
CA ALA A 42 -6.38 3.91 3.66
C ALA A 42 -5.31 3.41 4.64
N HIS A 43 -5.02 2.10 4.65
CA HIS A 43 -3.98 1.51 5.50
C HIS A 43 -2.59 2.11 5.21
N VAL A 44 -2.20 2.17 3.95
CA VAL A 44 -0.92 2.75 3.53
C VAL A 44 -0.85 4.24 3.86
N MET A 45 -1.92 5.00 3.59
CA MET A 45 -1.96 6.42 3.91
C MET A 45 -1.83 6.69 5.41
N ALA A 46 -2.50 5.89 6.25
CA ALA A 46 -2.40 5.97 7.70
C ALA A 46 -1.00 5.60 8.20
N ALA A 47 -0.38 4.55 7.65
CA ALA A 47 0.98 4.16 7.98
C ALA A 47 1.98 5.29 7.70
N LEU A 48 1.84 5.98 6.55
CA LEU A 48 2.66 7.14 6.20
C LEU A 48 2.42 8.34 7.12
N ASP A 49 1.15 8.62 7.48
CA ASP A 49 0.77 9.73 8.36
C ASP A 49 1.42 9.61 9.75
N ILE A 50 1.41 8.42 10.33
CA ILE A 50 2.00 8.16 11.66
C ILE A 50 3.53 7.91 11.61
N GLY A 51 4.16 8.07 10.44
CA GLY A 51 5.60 7.86 10.26
C GLY A 51 6.06 6.39 10.20
N ASN A 52 5.13 5.43 10.16
CA ASN A 52 5.43 4.01 9.99
C ASN A 52 5.75 3.68 8.52
N THR A 53 6.88 4.20 8.04
CA THR A 53 7.31 4.04 6.65
C THR A 53 7.62 2.57 6.30
N ALA A 54 8.08 1.79 7.27
CA ALA A 54 8.37 0.37 7.08
C ALA A 54 7.10 -0.44 6.74
N GLU A 55 5.99 -0.14 7.40
CA GLU A 55 4.69 -0.76 7.09
C GLU A 55 4.21 -0.36 5.69
N ALA A 56 4.31 0.92 5.34
CA ALA A 56 3.95 1.38 4.00
C ALA A 56 4.78 0.67 2.90
N VAL A 57 6.09 0.54 3.09
CA VAL A 57 6.97 -0.16 2.14
C VAL A 57 6.64 -1.65 2.05
N SER A 58 6.36 -2.31 3.17
CA SER A 58 5.89 -3.70 3.18
C SER A 58 4.62 -3.89 2.32
N TRP A 59 3.67 -2.95 2.42
CA TRP A 59 2.47 -2.95 1.60
C TRP A 59 2.72 -2.65 0.12
N PHE A 60 3.67 -1.77 -0.20
CA PHE A 60 4.07 -1.54 -1.59
C PHE A 60 4.61 -2.82 -2.25
N GLU A 61 5.35 -3.63 -1.50
CA GLU A 61 5.96 -4.86 -2.02
C GLU A 61 4.99 -6.05 -2.04
N GLN A 62 4.10 -6.14 -1.05
CA GLN A 62 3.33 -7.35 -0.76
C GLN A 62 1.82 -7.14 -0.70
N GLY A 63 1.34 -5.90 -0.86
CA GLY A 63 -0.04 -5.51 -0.58
C GLY A 63 -1.08 -6.33 -1.35
N ARG A 64 -0.81 -6.72 -2.60
CA ARG A 64 -1.73 -7.61 -3.35
C ARG A 64 -1.98 -8.94 -2.63
N LYS A 65 -0.96 -9.51 -1.98
CA LYS A 65 -1.12 -10.74 -1.18
C LYS A 65 -1.92 -10.45 0.08
N PHE A 66 -1.64 -9.35 0.77
CA PHE A 66 -2.34 -8.97 2.00
C PHE A 66 -3.84 -8.78 1.77
N ILE A 67 -4.23 -8.06 0.72
CA ILE A 67 -5.65 -7.81 0.39
C ILE A 67 -6.38 -9.12 0.10
N ARG A 68 -5.73 -10.04 -0.63
CA ARG A 68 -6.34 -11.32 -1.01
C ARG A 68 -6.36 -12.35 0.12
N ALA A 69 -5.51 -12.18 1.13
CA ALA A 69 -5.41 -13.08 2.29
C ALA A 69 -6.47 -12.80 3.38
N THR A 70 -7.19 -11.68 3.29
CA THR A 70 -8.27 -11.30 4.23
C THR A 70 -9.61 -12.02 4.00
N ARG A 71 -9.61 -13.13 3.24
CA ARG A 71 -10.78 -13.93 2.87
C ARG A 71 -10.96 -15.18 3.73
#